data_AF-A0A943KB94-F1
#
_entry.id   AF-A0A943KB94-F1
#
_cell.length_a   1.000
_cell.length_b   1.000
_cell.length_c   1.000
_cell.angle_alpha   90.00
_cell.angle_beta   90.00
_cell.angle_gamma   90.00
#
_symmetry.space_group_name_H-M   'P 1'
#
loop_
_entity.id
_entity.type
_entity.pdbx_description
1 polymer ?
#
loop_
_entity_poly.entity_id
_entity_poly.type
_entity_poly.pdbx_seq_one_letter_code
_entity_poly.pdbx_strand_id
1 'polypeptide(L)'
;MKKKKTPINGENKNLIQVIIKTHNDTKGGHPHIIVDNVDNKHVSVGLSTKPTKGKGSKNYRLEKSPLNDGKQSFMRRQGTVAPKGEYSGKRNGSLTPKDYAQAKIYGERAKQKYLNKKK
;
A
#
# COMPACT_ATOMS: atom_id res chain seq x y z
N MET A 1 29.19 -1.49 -36.38
CA MET A 1 28.43 -1.74 -35.14
C MET A 1 29.17 -1.14 -33.96
N LYS A 2 28.56 -0.23 -33.20
CA LYS A 2 29.10 0.24 -31.91
C LYS A 2 27.94 0.33 -30.92
N LYS A 3 27.89 -0.61 -29.95
CA LYS A 3 26.95 -0.57 -28.81
C LYS A 3 27.28 0.66 -27.97
N LYS A 4 26.40 1.67 -27.94
CA LYS A 4 26.49 2.76 -26.95
C LYS A 4 25.81 2.29 -25.66
N LYS A 5 26.59 2.26 -24.58
CA LYS A 5 26.17 1.92 -23.22
C LYS A 5 25.04 2.86 -22.77
N THR A 6 24.02 2.27 -22.18
CA THR A 6 22.86 2.92 -21.55
C THR A 6 23.31 3.89 -20.45
N PRO A 7 22.81 5.14 -20.42
CA PRO A 7 22.91 5.93 -19.20
C PRO A 7 21.94 5.34 -18.15
N ILE A 8 22.49 4.77 -17.08
CA ILE A 8 21.75 4.39 -15.86
C ILE A 8 21.72 5.64 -14.98
N ASN A 9 20.84 6.59 -15.27
CA ASN A 9 20.55 7.71 -14.37
C ASN A 9 19.14 8.23 -14.66
N GLY A 10 18.15 7.51 -14.11
CA GLY A 10 16.79 7.99 -13.98
C GLY A 10 16.66 8.72 -12.65
N GLU A 11 16.76 10.04 -12.72
CA GLU A 11 16.68 11.03 -11.66
C GLU A 11 15.60 10.74 -10.61
N ASN A 12 15.88 11.12 -9.36
CA ASN A 12 15.02 11.02 -8.18
C ASN A 12 13.55 11.40 -8.46
N LYS A 13 12.72 10.41 -8.82
CA LYS A 13 11.26 10.57 -8.83
C LYS A 13 10.85 10.94 -7.41
N ASN A 14 10.17 12.07 -7.20
CA ASN A 14 9.60 12.51 -5.92
C ASN A 14 8.84 11.37 -5.23
N LEU A 15 9.54 10.60 -4.38
CA LEU A 15 8.94 9.48 -3.67
C LEU A 15 8.18 10.04 -2.48
N ILE A 16 6.94 9.61 -2.31
CA ILE A 16 6.12 9.98 -1.18
C ILE A 16 6.43 9.03 -0.04
N GLN A 17 6.90 9.57 1.08
CA GLN A 17 7.13 8.79 2.29
C GLN A 17 5.79 8.36 2.88
N VAL A 18 5.72 7.10 3.30
CA VAL A 18 4.52 6.51 3.89
C VAL A 18 4.87 5.72 5.14
N ILE A 19 3.91 5.66 6.06
CA ILE A 19 4.01 4.79 7.22
C ILE A 19 3.42 3.43 6.86
N ILE A 20 4.17 2.38 7.15
CA ILE A 20 3.73 1.00 7.01
C ILE A 20 3.68 0.36 8.39
N LYS A 21 2.56 -0.30 8.69
CA LYS A 21 2.38 -1.11 9.89
C LYS A 21 1.91 -2.50 9.51
N THR A 22 2.16 -3.50 10.33
CA THR A 22 1.58 -4.83 10.14
C THR A 22 0.16 -4.81 10.70
N HIS A 23 -0.84 -5.12 9.87
CA HIS A 23 -2.19 -5.39 10.38
C HIS A 23 -2.23 -6.84 10.86
N ASN A 24 -2.51 -7.05 12.14
CA ASN A 24 -2.57 -8.36 12.77
C ASN A 24 -3.93 -9.01 12.48
N ASP A 25 -4.14 -9.45 11.24
CA ASP A 25 -5.32 -10.23 10.89
C ASP A 25 -5.18 -11.71 11.34
N THR A 26 -6.29 -12.45 11.30
CA THR A 26 -6.37 -13.86 11.71
C THR A 26 -5.50 -14.83 10.87
N LYS A 27 -4.77 -14.33 9.86
CA LYS A 27 -3.99 -15.13 8.91
C LYS A 27 -2.48 -14.92 9.04
N GLY A 28 -2.03 -14.42 10.19
CA GLY A 28 -0.60 -14.19 10.47
C GLY A 28 -0.14 -12.77 10.16
N GLY A 29 -1.07 -11.87 9.84
CA GLY A 29 -0.81 -10.45 9.62
C GLY A 29 -0.06 -10.13 8.34
N HIS A 30 -0.26 -8.91 7.83
CA HIS A 30 0.45 -8.46 6.63
C HIS A 30 0.70 -6.95 6.65
N PRO A 31 1.70 -6.46 5.90
CA PRO A 31 2.01 -5.04 5.87
C PRO A 31 0.89 -4.23 5.23
N HIS A 32 0.56 -3.10 5.83
CA HIS A 32 -0.44 -2.14 5.40
C HIS A 32 0.18 -0.76 5.31
N ILE A 33 -0.08 -0.06 4.21
CA ILE A 33 0.21 1.37 4.08
C ILE A 33 -0.89 2.13 4.82
N ILE A 34 -0.53 2.98 5.78
CA ILE A 34 -1.47 3.86 6.47
C ILE A 34 -1.65 5.11 5.61
N VAL A 35 -2.89 5.39 5.21
CA VAL A 35 -3.22 6.47 4.26
C VAL A 35 -4.08 7.57 4.86
N ASP A 36 -4.75 7.29 5.97
CA ASP A 36 -5.51 8.26 6.77
C ASP A 36 -5.89 7.66 8.15
N ASN A 37 -6.59 8.43 8.98
CA ASN A 37 -7.26 7.99 10.19
C ASN A 37 -8.75 8.37 10.16
N VAL A 38 -9.57 7.60 10.87
CA VAL A 38 -10.97 7.96 11.14
C VAL A 38 -11.35 7.43 12.52
N ASP A 39 -11.88 8.29 13.38
CA ASP A 39 -12.04 8.02 14.82
C ASP A 39 -10.73 7.46 15.44
N ASN A 40 -10.84 6.46 16.32
CA ASN A 40 -9.70 5.70 16.85
C ASN A 40 -9.28 4.52 15.95
N LYS A 41 -9.42 4.65 14.62
CA LYS A 41 -9.09 3.61 13.63
C LYS A 41 -8.12 4.14 12.58
N HIS A 42 -7.29 3.23 12.05
CA HIS A 42 -6.47 3.49 10.87
C HIS A 42 -7.27 3.21 9.61
N VAL A 43 -7.15 4.08 8.61
CA VAL A 43 -7.52 3.80 7.23
C VAL A 43 -6.25 3.38 6.50
N SER A 44 -6.25 2.18 5.94
CA SER A 44 -5.05 1.58 5.39
C SER A 44 -5.31 0.73 4.16
N VAL A 45 -4.25 0.37 3.44
CA VAL A 45 -4.32 -0.54 2.30
C VAL A 45 -3.27 -1.63 2.43
N GLY A 46 -3.70 -2.89 2.35
CA GLY A 46 -2.83 -4.04 2.51
C GLY A 46 -1.90 -4.26 1.32
N LEU A 47 -0.67 -4.69 1.60
CA LEU A 47 0.33 -5.11 0.63
C LEU A 47 0.28 -6.63 0.44
N SER A 48 0.75 -7.08 -0.72
CA SER A 48 0.85 -8.50 -1.05
C SER A 48 2.01 -8.74 -2.00
N THR A 49 2.58 -9.94 -1.93
CA THR A 49 3.53 -10.45 -2.93
C THR A 49 2.82 -11.11 -4.12
N LYS A 50 1.49 -11.29 -4.05
CA LYS A 50 0.71 -12.00 -5.08
C LYS A 50 0.00 -11.02 -6.02
N PRO A 51 0.04 -11.24 -7.35
CA PRO A 51 -0.63 -10.40 -8.34
C PRO A 51 -2.15 -10.52 -8.32
N THR A 52 -2.71 -11.58 -7.73
CA THR A 52 -4.15 -11.83 -7.66
C THR A 52 -4.56 -12.29 -6.26
N LYS A 53 -5.85 -12.12 -5.94
CA LYS A 53 -6.51 -12.65 -4.74
C LYS A 53 -7.71 -13.51 -5.14
N GLY A 54 -7.84 -14.69 -4.53
CA GLY A 54 -8.98 -15.60 -4.75
C GLY A 54 -9.09 -16.07 -6.22
N LYS A 55 -10.31 -16.05 -6.77
CA LYS A 55 -10.66 -16.49 -8.14
C LYS A 55 -10.16 -15.53 -9.25
N GLY A 56 -8.88 -15.14 -9.24
CA GLY A 56 -8.25 -14.37 -10.33
C GLY A 56 -8.41 -12.85 -10.28
N SER A 57 -8.96 -12.32 -9.19
CA SER A 57 -9.12 -10.88 -8.99
C SER A 57 -7.75 -10.18 -8.86
N LYS A 58 -7.37 -9.34 -9.83
CA LYS A 58 -6.05 -8.69 -9.91
C LYS A 58 -5.84 -7.66 -8.80
N ASN A 59 -4.68 -7.69 -8.15
CA ASN A 59 -4.19 -6.63 -7.29
C ASN A 59 -3.51 -5.54 -8.13
N TYR A 60 -3.40 -4.34 -7.56
CA TYR A 60 -2.69 -3.25 -8.22
C TYR A 60 -1.18 -3.49 -8.12
N ARG A 61 -0.49 -3.57 -9.26
CA ARG A 61 0.97 -3.74 -9.30
C ARG A 61 1.65 -2.42 -9.00
N LEU A 62 2.49 -2.39 -7.95
CA LEU A 62 3.26 -1.20 -7.59
C LEU A 62 4.47 -1.07 -8.52
N GLU A 63 4.85 0.17 -8.84
CA GLU A 63 6.05 0.46 -9.61
C GLU A 63 7.32 0.19 -8.80
N LYS A 64 7.24 0.41 -7.48
CA LYS A 64 8.29 0.12 -6.50
C LYS A 64 7.67 -0.51 -5.26
N SER A 65 8.34 -1.51 -4.68
CA SER A 65 7.94 -2.02 -3.36
C SER A 65 8.19 -0.96 -2.29
N PRO A 66 7.16 -0.55 -1.53
CA PRO A 66 7.32 0.43 -0.47
C PRO A 66 8.04 -0.15 0.74
N LEU A 67 8.30 -1.48 0.75
CA LEU A 67 9.12 -2.15 1.75
C LEU A 67 10.61 -2.05 1.46
N ASN A 68 11.02 -1.49 0.31
CA ASN A 68 12.41 -1.34 -0.12
C ASN A 68 13.21 -2.66 -0.10
N ASP A 69 12.54 -3.78 -0.37
CA ASP A 69 13.08 -5.15 -0.27
C ASP A 69 13.56 -5.72 -1.62
N GLY A 70 13.59 -4.89 -2.67
CA GLY A 70 13.95 -5.32 -4.03
C GLY A 70 12.94 -6.25 -4.69
N LYS A 71 11.81 -6.57 -4.03
CA LYS A 71 10.79 -7.47 -4.54
C LYS A 71 9.70 -6.71 -5.27
N GLN A 72 8.95 -7.41 -6.11
CA GLN A 72 7.69 -6.89 -6.62
C GLN A 72 6.63 -6.94 -5.52
N SER A 73 6.02 -5.80 -5.23
CA SER A 73 4.86 -5.70 -4.34
C SER A 73 3.60 -5.33 -5.11
N PHE A 74 2.47 -5.73 -4.56
CA PHE A 74 1.14 -5.42 -5.03
C PHE A 74 0.32 -4.81 -3.90
N MET A 75 -0.57 -3.89 -4.26
CA MET A 75 -1.53 -3.30 -3.34
C MET A 75 -2.88 -3.97 -3.51
N ARG A 76 -3.49 -4.38 -2.39
CA ARG A 76 -4.84 -4.92 -2.36
C ARG A 76 -5.84 -3.83 -2.75
N ARG A 77 -6.82 -4.17 -3.59
CA ARG A 77 -7.81 -3.20 -4.11
C ARG A 77 -8.79 -2.66 -3.07
N GLN A 78 -8.87 -3.32 -1.92
CA GLN A 78 -9.77 -2.94 -0.84
C GLN A 78 -8.94 -2.34 0.28
N GLY A 79 -9.25 -1.10 0.64
CA GLY A 79 -8.77 -0.51 1.88
C GLY A 79 -9.43 -1.17 3.09
N THR A 80 -8.87 -0.91 4.26
CA THR A 80 -9.28 -1.44 5.55
C THR A 80 -9.40 -0.29 6.53
N VAL A 81 -10.51 -0.26 7.28
CA VAL A 81 -10.66 0.60 8.46
C VAL A 81 -10.66 -0.31 9.68
N ALA A 82 -9.62 -0.24 10.50
CA ALA A 82 -9.46 -1.11 11.66
C ALA A 82 -8.89 -0.36 12.87
N PRO A 83 -9.23 -0.77 14.11
CA PRO A 83 -8.68 -0.21 15.34
C PRO A 83 -7.16 -0.06 15.31
N LYS A 84 -6.64 1.05 15.83
CA LYS A 84 -5.18 1.30 15.86
C LYS A 84 -4.43 0.20 16.62
N GLY A 85 -5.05 -0.41 17.64
CA GLY A 85 -4.49 -1.53 18.41
C GLY A 85 -4.34 -2.85 17.64
N GLU A 86 -5.00 -3.01 16.49
CA GLU A 86 -4.79 -4.17 15.61
C GLU A 86 -3.53 -4.04 14.74
N TYR A 87 -2.83 -2.91 14.82
CA TYR A 87 -1.61 -2.67 14.06
C TYR A 87 -0.38 -2.77 14.96
N SER A 88 0.59 -3.54 14.50
CA SER A 88 1.87 -3.71 15.17
C SER A 88 3.02 -3.23 14.28
N GLY A 89 4.12 -2.87 14.93
CA GLY A 89 5.30 -2.33 14.28
C GLY A 89 5.05 -0.98 13.60
N LYS A 90 6.14 -0.33 13.24
CA LYS A 90 6.15 0.86 12.40
C LYS A 90 7.41 0.82 11.58
N ARG A 91 7.27 0.90 10.26
CA ARG A 91 8.39 1.09 9.35
C ARG A 91 8.06 2.19 8.34
N ASN A 92 9.09 2.90 7.93
CA ASN A 92 8.96 3.90 6.88
C ASN A 92 9.10 3.20 5.53
N GLY A 93 8.27 3.62 4.58
CA GLY A 93 8.31 3.17 3.20
C GLY A 93 8.19 4.36 2.26
N SER A 94 8.25 4.06 0.97
CA SER A 94 8.15 5.08 -0.07
C SER A 94 7.36 4.59 -1.27
N LEU A 95 6.43 5.39 -1.78
CA LEU A 95 5.68 5.12 -2.99
C LEU A 95 6.00 6.13 -4.08
N THR A 96 5.76 5.76 -5.34
CA THR A 96 5.67 6.77 -6.40
C THR A 96 4.40 7.60 -6.20
N PRO A 97 4.33 8.85 -6.70
CA PRO A 97 3.13 9.68 -6.55
C PRO A 97 1.87 9.00 -7.07
N LYS A 98 1.98 8.27 -8.19
CA LYS A 98 0.90 7.48 -8.78
C LYS A 98 0.42 6.36 -7.86
N ASP A 99 1.36 5.59 -7.31
CA ASP A 99 1.02 4.49 -6.41
C ASP A 99 0.40 4.99 -5.11
N TYR A 100 0.88 6.12 -4.58
CA TYR A 100 0.30 6.78 -3.42
C TYR A 100 -1.12 7.29 -3.70
N ALA A 101 -1.35 7.94 -4.85
CA ALA A 101 -2.69 8.39 -5.24
C ALA A 101 -3.68 7.22 -5.31
N GLN A 102 -3.25 6.08 -5.87
CA GLN A 102 -4.08 4.89 -5.90
C GLN A 102 -4.38 4.33 -4.49
N ALA A 103 -3.40 4.38 -3.58
CA ALA A 103 -3.60 3.99 -2.18
C ALA A 103 -4.62 4.90 -1.47
N LYS A 104 -4.56 6.22 -1.71
CA LYS A 104 -5.55 7.18 -1.19
C LYS A 104 -6.96 6.88 -1.71
N ILE A 105 -7.11 6.58 -3.00
CA ILE A 105 -8.43 6.21 -3.58
C ILE A 105 -9.00 4.97 -2.88
N TYR A 106 -8.19 3.93 -2.66
CA TYR A 106 -8.65 2.71 -1.98
C TYR A 106 -8.97 2.95 -0.49
N GLY A 107 -8.16 3.77 0.18
CA GLY A 107 -8.42 4.19 1.56
C GLY A 107 -9.72 4.98 1.70
N GLU A 108 -9.93 5.98 0.84
CA GLU A 108 -11.12 6.84 0.87
C GLU A 108 -12.40 6.02 0.64
N ARG A 109 -12.39 5.09 -0.32
CA ARG A 109 -13.52 4.16 -0.52
C ARG A 109 -13.83 3.34 0.74
N ALA A 110 -12.80 2.89 1.46
CA ALA A 110 -12.98 2.15 2.70
C ALA A 110 -13.51 3.06 3.83
N LYS A 111 -13.00 4.30 3.94
CA LYS A 111 -13.46 5.32 4.88
C LYS A 111 -14.92 5.69 4.65
N GLN A 112 -15.31 5.96 3.41
CA GLN A 112 -16.70 6.26 3.06
C GLN A 112 -17.64 5.09 3.36
N LYS A 113 -17.22 3.85 3.05
CA LYS A 113 -17.99 2.66 3.42
C LYS A 113 -18.16 2.53 4.94
N TYR A 114 -17.14 2.89 5.72
CA TYR A 114 -17.21 2.88 7.18
C TYR A 114 -18.19 3.95 7.71
N LEU A 115 -18.09 5.19 7.21
CA LEU A 115 -18.97 6.29 7.62
C LEU A 115 -20.44 6.03 7.24
N ASN A 116 -20.69 5.51 6.04
CA ASN A 116 -22.05 5.19 5.59
C ASN A 116 -22.72 4.08 6.41
N LYS A 117 -21.94 3.19 7.03
CA LYS A 117 -22.46 2.15 7.93
C LYS A 117 -22.77 2.65 9.35
N LYS A 118 -22.27 3.84 9.72
CA LYS A 118 -22.54 4.46 11.02
C LYS A 118 -23.77 5.37 11.01
N LYS A 119 -24.23 5.75 9.82
CA LYS A 119 -25.50 6.46 9.61
C LYS A 119 -26.63 5.46 9.71
#